data_AF-A0ABD2DCE0-F1
#
_entry.id   AF-A0ABD2DCE0-F1
#
_cell.length_a   1.000
_cell.length_b   1.000
_cell.length_c   1.000
_cell.angle_alpha   90.00
_cell.angle_beta   90.00
_cell.angle_gamma   90.00
#
_symmetry.space_group_name_H-M   'P 1'
#
loop_
_entity.id
_entity.type
_entity.pdbx_description
1 polymer ?
#
loop_
_entity_poly.entity_id
_entity_poly.type
_entity_poly.pdbx_seq_one_letter_code
_entity_poly.pdbx_strand_id
1 'polypeptide(L)'
;MTSPLCRAASANALPAQDQVTTPSSKVKNRKASPKHGHPRSKAAVQAWPPRNFKAGPHRRGVGKSSVHLQVAELQRKIQLLEGDRKAFYESSQWNIKKNQETISQLREETKALELQLMDLLKGDEKVIQAVIQEWKSEKPYLKNRTGQALEYLDHRLSEKVKQLNALRHQVVLRQSRLEELQLQHRLRHLEMAEARDSNTEVAKTMRNLENRLEKARMKAEEAEHITSVYLQLKAYLQEESLNLENRLDSMEAEVVRTKHELEELHIVNQEALNARDIAKNQLLYLEETVLQERRKRERYVTDCKKRAEEKKLENERMERKTQRDHLLLQSDDTTQDSLHAKEEELRRRWSMYQMEVIFGKVKDATGTAETHSVVRRFLAQGDTFAQLETLKGENEQALVKLKQEKQRLQRELEDLKYSGEATLVSQQKLQTEMEERLKTEEKRHVEAQDQLERTLQAMQTAKESLEHLASKLNHITVEHSRFAGKELDPKAGDYLPNLLGLVEEKLLKLQEQLESQNVPDMLRHIVDREFYATLEGKLPQYNTRIALPLVSSKDKFFDEEESEDDDNEVANRAALKIRSQKLIESRNKKRSRLRRS
;
A
#
# COMPACT_ATOMS: atom_id res chain seq x y z
N MET A 1 30.74 10.03 -22.77
CA MET A 1 32.08 10.52 -22.37
C MET A 1 32.13 10.58 -20.85
N THR A 2 33.23 10.09 -20.24
CA THR A 2 33.78 10.51 -18.93
C THR A 2 32.85 10.82 -17.75
N SER A 3 32.61 9.78 -16.94
CA SER A 3 32.97 9.70 -15.49
C SER A 3 32.27 10.55 -14.40
N PRO A 4 32.08 9.99 -13.18
CA PRO A 4 31.43 10.65 -12.04
C PRO A 4 32.42 11.20 -10.97
N LEU A 5 31.88 11.96 -10.00
CA LEU A 5 32.49 12.29 -8.70
C LEU A 5 31.44 12.04 -7.60
N CYS A 6 31.64 11.41 -6.42
CA CYS A 6 32.79 11.08 -5.56
C CYS A 6 32.86 11.93 -4.26
N ARG A 7 32.34 11.38 -3.16
CA ARG A 7 32.86 11.37 -1.75
C ARG A 7 31.92 10.46 -0.91
N ALA A 8 32.34 9.54 -0.04
CA ALA A 8 33.38 9.51 1.01
C ALA A 8 32.94 10.27 2.29
N ALA A 9 33.16 9.78 3.53
CA ALA A 9 33.67 8.48 4.02
C ALA A 9 33.45 8.37 5.57
N SER A 10 34.15 7.42 6.23
CA SER A 10 34.41 7.32 7.69
C SER A 10 33.31 6.62 8.55
N ALA A 11 33.61 5.87 9.63
CA ALA A 11 34.90 5.41 10.19
C ALA A 11 34.75 4.17 11.14
N ASN A 12 35.87 3.48 11.43
CA ASN A 12 36.18 2.69 12.65
C ASN A 12 35.36 1.38 12.90
N ALA A 13 35.87 0.27 13.47
CA ALA A 13 37.16 -0.05 14.10
C ALA A 13 37.54 -1.55 13.99
N LEU A 14 38.79 -1.89 14.37
CA LEU A 14 39.34 -3.21 14.73
C LEU A 14 39.87 -3.13 16.20
N PRO A 15 40.43 -4.16 16.88
CA PRO A 15 40.79 -5.53 16.44
C PRO A 15 40.40 -6.68 17.42
N ALA A 16 40.71 -7.94 17.05
CA ALA A 16 41.68 -8.82 17.75
C ALA A 16 41.34 -10.34 17.71
N GLN A 17 42.28 -11.13 17.15
CA GLN A 17 42.65 -12.52 17.49
C GLN A 17 41.58 -13.66 17.46
N ASP A 18 41.94 -14.93 17.20
CA ASP A 18 43.28 -15.51 16.99
C ASP A 18 43.38 -16.57 15.88
N GLN A 19 44.62 -16.94 15.58
CA GLN A 19 45.05 -17.81 14.49
C GLN A 19 44.86 -19.32 14.78
N VAL A 20 44.82 -20.15 13.73
CA VAL A 20 45.80 -21.22 13.43
C VAL A 20 45.40 -21.93 12.12
N THR A 21 46.38 -22.44 11.36
CA THR A 21 46.17 -23.05 10.03
C THR A 21 46.97 -24.36 9.84
N THR A 22 46.53 -25.21 8.91
CA THR A 22 47.27 -26.36 8.31
C THR A 22 47.50 -27.61 9.21
N PRO A 23 47.99 -28.77 8.70
CA PRO A 23 47.72 -29.43 7.40
C PRO A 23 47.41 -30.95 7.46
N SER A 24 47.07 -31.48 6.29
CA SER A 24 47.05 -32.90 5.86
C SER A 24 48.28 -33.77 6.24
N SER A 25 48.09 -35.08 6.43
CA SER A 25 48.88 -36.12 5.72
C SER A 25 48.33 -37.57 5.83
N LYS A 26 48.95 -38.50 5.09
CA LYS A 26 48.42 -39.82 4.64
C LYS A 26 49.04 -41.06 5.34
N VAL A 27 48.29 -42.18 5.32
CA VAL A 27 48.72 -43.55 4.88
C VAL A 27 49.23 -44.67 5.86
N LYS A 28 48.67 -45.88 5.63
CA LYS A 28 49.13 -47.29 5.88
C LYS A 28 49.42 -47.88 7.29
N ASN A 29 48.46 -48.70 7.77
CA ASN A 29 48.48 -50.20 7.77
C ASN A 29 49.55 -51.04 8.54
N ARG A 30 49.05 -52.04 9.30
CA ARG A 30 49.64 -53.35 9.78
C ARG A 30 50.55 -53.47 11.04
N LYS A 31 50.03 -54.29 11.98
CA LYS A 31 50.65 -55.39 12.77
C LYS A 31 51.57 -55.16 14.01
N ALA A 32 51.35 -56.06 14.98
CA ALA A 32 52.30 -56.73 15.91
C ALA A 32 52.35 -56.28 17.40
N SER A 33 52.84 -57.20 18.25
CA SER A 33 52.77 -57.21 19.72
C SER A 33 54.08 -57.68 20.38
N PRO A 34 54.40 -57.20 21.60
CA PRO A 34 55.02 -58.02 22.68
C PRO A 34 54.14 -58.01 23.96
N LYS A 35 54.08 -59.02 24.85
CA LYS A 35 55.09 -59.64 25.75
C LYS A 35 55.67 -58.64 26.80
N HIS A 36 55.95 -58.97 28.07
CA HIS A 36 56.43 -60.23 28.71
C HIS A 36 56.07 -60.33 30.23
N GLY A 37 56.19 -61.53 30.85
CA GLY A 37 56.29 -61.70 32.32
C GLY A 37 56.30 -63.16 32.84
N HIS A 38 57.35 -63.61 33.55
CA HIS A 38 57.50 -64.93 34.21
C HIS A 38 58.44 -64.82 35.43
N PRO A 39 58.31 -65.70 36.46
CA PRO A 39 59.29 -66.80 36.70
C PRO A 39 58.58 -68.18 36.87
N ARG A 40 59.14 -69.40 36.70
CA ARG A 40 60.50 -70.04 36.76
C ARG A 40 60.84 -70.64 38.15
N SER A 41 60.91 -71.97 38.32
CA SER A 41 62.12 -72.86 38.19
C SER A 41 61.80 -74.30 38.68
N LYS A 42 62.57 -75.42 38.52
CA LYS A 42 63.67 -75.88 37.63
C LYS A 42 63.97 -77.40 37.87
N ALA A 43 64.89 -77.99 37.06
CA ALA A 43 65.50 -79.36 37.11
C ALA A 43 64.68 -80.51 36.48
N ALA A 44 65.13 -81.38 35.55
CA ALA A 44 66.45 -81.75 34.95
C ALA A 44 67.27 -82.84 35.72
N VAL A 45 68.02 -83.79 35.10
CA VAL A 45 68.39 -84.01 33.68
C VAL A 45 68.97 -85.44 33.37
N GLN A 46 68.89 -85.93 32.11
CA GLN A 46 69.67 -87.04 31.46
C GLN A 46 69.52 -88.48 32.06
N ALA A 47 69.97 -89.60 31.46
CA ALA A 47 70.81 -89.87 30.26
C ALA A 47 70.43 -91.18 29.49
N TRP A 48 70.91 -91.32 28.24
CA TRP A 48 70.96 -92.51 27.34
C TRP A 48 72.32 -92.42 26.55
N PRO A 49 72.81 -93.42 25.77
CA PRO A 49 72.44 -94.83 25.58
C PRO A 49 73.65 -95.73 26.07
N PRO A 50 74.46 -96.55 25.31
CA PRO A 50 74.30 -97.33 24.07
C PRO A 50 74.87 -98.79 24.00
N ARG A 51 74.29 -99.57 23.06
CA ARG A 51 74.85 -100.63 22.16
C ARG A 51 76.29 -101.18 22.37
N ASN A 52 76.47 -102.50 22.14
CA ASN A 52 77.02 -103.03 20.85
C ASN A 52 77.07 -104.57 20.69
N PHE A 53 77.32 -105.02 19.45
CA PHE A 53 77.39 -106.42 18.98
C PHE A 53 78.81 -107.05 19.07
N LYS A 54 78.87 -108.38 19.17
CA LYS A 54 79.69 -109.35 18.38
C LYS A 54 79.55 -110.78 18.99
N ALA A 55 79.65 -111.95 18.36
CA ALA A 55 79.74 -112.46 16.96
C ALA A 55 80.83 -113.55 16.79
N GLY A 56 80.63 -114.74 17.40
CA GLY A 56 81.37 -115.99 17.12
C GLY A 56 82.87 -116.01 17.46
N PRO A 57 83.67 -116.97 16.94
CA PRO A 57 83.26 -118.18 16.20
C PRO A 57 84.06 -119.49 16.54
N HIS A 58 83.71 -120.59 15.85
CA HIS A 58 84.58 -121.76 15.50
C HIS A 58 84.96 -122.82 16.57
N ARG A 59 84.62 -124.10 16.31
CA ARG A 59 85.45 -125.24 15.80
C ARG A 59 86.23 -125.97 16.92
N ARG A 60 85.97 -127.26 17.20
CA ARG A 60 86.24 -128.51 16.43
C ARG A 60 87.72 -128.95 16.54
N GLY A 61 87.94 -130.05 17.27
CA GLY A 61 89.24 -130.64 17.60
C GLY A 61 89.21 -131.15 19.05
N VAL A 62 88.65 -132.33 19.35
CA VAL A 62 89.31 -133.66 19.28
C VAL A 62 90.48 -133.77 20.28
N GLY A 63 90.36 -134.67 21.28
CA GLY A 63 91.53 -135.20 22.00
C GLY A 63 91.61 -135.05 23.53
N LYS A 64 90.65 -135.62 24.28
CA LYS A 64 90.82 -136.17 25.66
C LYS A 64 91.85 -135.42 26.55
N SER A 65 91.47 -134.35 27.27
CA SER A 65 90.98 -134.41 28.67
C SER A 65 91.31 -133.05 29.35
N SER A 66 90.97 -132.72 30.61
CA SER A 66 90.28 -133.44 31.70
C SER A 66 89.33 -132.49 32.46
N VAL A 67 88.71 -132.94 33.57
CA VAL A 67 87.53 -132.28 34.17
C VAL A 67 87.80 -131.47 35.46
N HIS A 68 88.80 -131.82 36.27
CA HIS A 68 88.81 -131.42 37.69
C HIS A 68 88.96 -129.92 37.98
N LEU A 69 89.76 -129.16 37.23
CA LEU A 69 90.00 -127.73 37.52
C LEU A 69 88.72 -126.88 37.43
N GLN A 70 87.81 -127.22 36.52
CA GLN A 70 86.54 -126.50 36.33
C GLN A 70 85.60 -126.64 37.55
N VAL A 71 85.73 -127.72 38.33
CA VAL A 71 84.87 -127.98 39.50
C VAL A 71 85.16 -126.99 40.64
N ALA A 72 86.43 -126.64 40.86
CA ALA A 72 86.83 -125.77 41.97
C ALA A 72 86.41 -124.30 41.78
N GLU A 73 86.46 -123.79 40.55
CA GLU A 73 85.97 -122.43 40.24
C GLU A 73 84.44 -122.34 40.36
N LEU A 74 83.72 -123.38 39.91
CA LEU A 74 82.27 -123.48 40.07
C LEU A 74 81.87 -123.47 41.55
N GLN A 75 82.58 -124.19 42.43
CA GLN A 75 82.29 -124.22 43.87
C GLN A 75 82.40 -122.85 44.54
N ARG A 76 83.46 -122.06 44.28
CA ARG A 76 83.57 -120.69 44.82
C ARG A 76 82.47 -119.76 44.27
N LYS A 77 82.13 -119.92 43.00
CA LYS A 77 81.07 -119.12 42.35
C LYS A 77 79.69 -119.45 42.91
N ILE A 78 79.43 -120.71 43.26
CA ILE A 78 78.22 -121.14 43.98
C ILE A 78 78.17 -120.48 45.37
N GLN A 79 79.25 -120.51 46.16
CA GLN A 79 79.26 -119.91 47.50
C GLN A 79 78.99 -118.40 47.51
N LEU A 80 79.54 -117.65 46.53
CA LEU A 80 79.21 -116.22 46.36
C LEU A 80 77.74 -116.02 45.99
N LEU A 81 77.21 -116.79 45.02
CA LEU A 81 75.81 -116.73 44.64
C LEU A 81 74.85 -117.16 45.77
N GLU A 82 75.29 -118.00 46.70
CA GLU A 82 74.56 -118.36 47.92
C GLU A 82 74.61 -117.28 49.00
N GLY A 83 75.73 -116.58 49.14
CA GLY A 83 75.87 -115.39 49.99
C GLY A 83 74.98 -114.24 49.50
N ASP A 84 75.07 -113.91 48.21
CA ASP A 84 74.20 -112.93 47.55
C ASP A 84 72.73 -113.32 47.72
N ARG A 85 72.37 -114.59 47.45
CA ARG A 85 70.99 -115.09 47.64
C ARG A 85 70.47 -114.88 49.06
N LYS A 86 71.29 -115.09 50.10
CA LYS A 86 70.90 -114.85 51.49
C LYS A 86 70.70 -113.36 51.77
N ALA A 87 71.66 -112.52 51.40
CA ALA A 87 71.55 -111.06 51.56
C ALA A 87 70.33 -110.49 50.81
N PHE A 88 70.05 -110.95 49.59
CA PHE A 88 68.83 -110.60 48.86
C PHE A 88 67.55 -111.12 49.54
N TYR A 89 67.56 -112.33 50.12
CA TYR A 89 66.40 -112.85 50.86
C TYR A 89 66.13 -112.06 52.14
N GLU A 90 67.16 -111.75 52.93
CA GLU A 90 67.05 -110.99 54.18
C GLU A 90 66.63 -109.55 53.92
N SER A 91 67.23 -108.89 52.92
CA SER A 91 66.82 -107.57 52.46
C SER A 91 65.39 -107.58 51.92
N SER A 92 64.99 -108.60 51.15
CA SER A 92 63.61 -108.75 50.68
C SER A 92 62.63 -108.93 51.83
N GLN A 93 62.92 -109.81 52.80
CA GLN A 93 62.08 -110.03 53.99
C GLN A 93 61.97 -108.77 54.88
N TRP A 94 63.06 -108.02 55.04
CA TRP A 94 63.03 -106.75 55.78
C TRP A 94 62.21 -105.68 55.07
N ASN A 95 62.36 -105.53 53.74
CA ASN A 95 61.53 -104.64 52.94
C ASN A 95 60.07 -105.07 52.92
N ILE A 96 59.76 -106.38 52.91
CA ILE A 96 58.39 -106.90 53.02
C ILE A 96 57.78 -106.51 54.37
N LYS A 97 58.50 -106.67 55.49
CA LYS A 97 58.01 -106.25 56.82
C LYS A 97 57.80 -104.74 56.89
N LYS A 98 58.76 -103.94 56.45
CA LYS A 98 58.63 -102.48 56.40
C LYS A 98 57.45 -102.02 55.52
N ASN A 99 57.21 -102.72 54.40
CA ASN A 99 56.05 -102.45 53.55
C ASN A 99 54.72 -102.89 54.20
N GLN A 100 54.71 -103.95 55.00
CA GLN A 100 53.54 -104.35 55.80
C GLN A 100 53.22 -103.31 56.90
N GLU A 101 54.25 -102.76 57.53
CA GLU A 101 54.13 -101.68 58.53
C GLU A 101 53.57 -100.39 57.89
N THR A 102 54.13 -99.93 56.76
CA THR A 102 53.61 -98.71 56.08
C THR A 102 52.22 -98.92 55.48
N ILE A 103 51.91 -100.11 54.95
CA ILE A 103 50.53 -100.45 54.51
C ILE A 103 49.57 -100.43 55.70
N SER A 104 50.00 -100.80 56.91
CA SER A 104 49.16 -100.75 58.10
C SER A 104 48.90 -99.31 58.55
N GLN A 105 49.94 -98.47 58.61
CA GLN A 105 49.83 -97.03 58.90
C GLN A 105 48.89 -96.31 57.90
N LEU A 106 49.10 -96.50 56.60
CA LEU A 106 48.25 -95.90 55.56
C LEU A 106 46.79 -96.36 55.66
N ARG A 107 46.52 -97.59 56.12
CA ARG A 107 45.16 -98.10 56.36
C ARG A 107 44.51 -97.48 57.60
N GLU A 108 45.28 -97.10 58.60
CA GLU A 108 44.79 -96.39 59.79
C GLU A 108 44.51 -94.91 59.47
N GLU A 109 45.40 -94.25 58.72
CA GLU A 109 45.19 -92.90 58.18
C GLU A 109 43.95 -92.84 57.27
N THR A 110 43.79 -93.81 56.36
CA THR A 110 42.61 -93.88 55.48
C THR A 110 41.31 -93.96 56.28
N LYS A 111 41.25 -94.84 57.30
CA LYS A 111 40.08 -94.94 58.20
C LYS A 111 39.82 -93.64 58.97
N ALA A 112 40.87 -92.96 59.43
CA ALA A 112 40.73 -91.69 60.14
C ALA A 112 40.13 -90.60 59.23
N LEU A 113 40.54 -90.55 57.97
CA LEU A 113 39.99 -89.63 56.96
C LEU A 113 38.54 -90.01 56.56
N GLU A 114 38.23 -91.31 56.43
CA GLU A 114 36.86 -91.80 56.19
C GLU A 114 35.91 -91.38 57.33
N LEU A 115 36.35 -91.50 58.59
CA LEU A 115 35.58 -91.06 59.76
C LEU A 115 35.38 -89.54 59.78
N GLN A 116 36.42 -88.75 59.50
CA GLN A 116 36.32 -87.28 59.45
C GLN A 116 35.37 -86.81 58.35
N LEU A 117 35.46 -87.40 57.14
CA LEU A 117 34.57 -87.08 56.02
C LEU A 117 33.11 -87.46 56.33
N MET A 118 32.89 -88.63 56.93
CA MET A 118 31.56 -89.06 57.36
C MET A 118 30.96 -88.11 58.40
N ASP A 119 31.73 -87.62 59.37
CA ASP A 119 31.22 -86.75 60.42
C ASP A 119 31.01 -85.30 59.95
N LEU A 120 31.76 -84.82 58.94
CA LEU A 120 31.46 -83.58 58.23
C LEU A 120 30.12 -83.67 57.48
N LEU A 121 29.88 -84.73 56.70
CA LEU A 121 28.62 -84.93 55.98
C LEU A 121 27.42 -85.01 56.94
N LYS A 122 27.56 -85.70 58.07
CA LYS A 122 26.54 -85.68 59.15
C LYS A 122 26.37 -84.31 59.80
N GLY A 123 27.36 -83.42 59.71
CA GLY A 123 27.26 -82.02 60.14
C GLY A 123 26.36 -81.23 59.20
N ASP A 124 26.67 -81.28 57.90
CA ASP A 124 25.91 -80.59 56.85
C ASP A 124 24.46 -81.06 56.80
N GLU A 125 24.20 -82.37 56.88
CA GLU A 125 22.83 -82.91 56.96
C GLU A 125 22.03 -82.33 58.13
N LYS A 126 22.64 -82.14 59.31
CA LYS A 126 21.98 -81.55 60.48
C LYS A 126 21.68 -80.06 60.29
N VAL A 127 22.59 -79.31 59.67
CA VAL A 127 22.38 -77.88 59.35
C VAL A 127 21.24 -77.74 58.34
N ILE A 128 21.23 -78.54 57.28
CA ILE A 128 20.16 -78.58 56.27
C ILE A 128 18.82 -78.95 56.93
N GLN A 129 18.80 -79.97 57.80
CA GLN A 129 17.60 -80.36 58.54
C GLN A 129 17.10 -79.29 59.53
N ALA A 130 18.00 -78.49 60.14
CA ALA A 130 17.61 -77.39 61.01
C ALA A 130 16.92 -76.26 60.23
N VAL A 131 17.52 -75.82 59.11
CA VAL A 131 16.95 -74.76 58.25
C VAL A 131 15.59 -75.19 57.68
N ILE A 132 15.46 -76.44 57.19
CA ILE A 132 14.18 -76.99 56.69
C ILE A 132 13.13 -77.08 57.82
N GLN A 133 13.54 -77.20 59.10
CA GLN A 133 12.61 -77.22 60.21
C GLN A 133 12.00 -75.85 60.54
N GLU A 134 12.73 -74.76 60.33
CA GLU A 134 12.27 -73.39 60.52
C GLU A 134 11.27 -72.94 59.44
N TRP A 135 11.37 -73.51 58.23
CA TRP A 135 10.58 -73.13 57.05
C TRP A 135 9.16 -73.70 57.07
N LYS A 136 8.35 -73.20 58.01
CA LYS A 136 7.00 -73.71 58.36
C LYS A 136 6.05 -73.95 57.17
N SER A 137 6.14 -73.17 56.10
CA SER A 137 5.29 -73.27 54.91
C SER A 137 5.74 -74.33 53.89
N GLU A 138 7.05 -74.54 53.72
CA GLU A 138 7.60 -75.37 52.63
C GLU A 138 8.05 -76.76 53.09
N LYS A 139 8.15 -76.94 54.42
CA LYS A 139 8.38 -78.20 55.14
C LYS A 139 7.65 -79.44 54.58
N PRO A 140 6.36 -79.43 54.17
CA PRO A 140 5.71 -80.64 53.65
C PRO A 140 6.29 -81.14 52.31
N TYR A 141 6.85 -80.27 51.47
CA TYR A 141 7.36 -80.64 50.14
C TYR A 141 8.81 -81.18 50.17
N LEU A 142 9.56 -80.88 51.23
CA LEU A 142 11.00 -81.19 51.34
C LEU A 142 11.31 -82.41 52.24
N LYS A 143 10.33 -82.91 53.02
CA LYS A 143 10.51 -83.97 54.04
C LYS A 143 11.22 -85.24 53.58
N ASN A 144 11.08 -85.63 52.32
CA ASN A 144 11.61 -86.90 51.78
C ASN A 144 12.82 -86.69 50.85
N ARG A 145 13.40 -85.47 50.79
CA ARG A 145 14.36 -85.05 49.76
C ARG A 145 15.43 -84.09 50.27
N THR A 146 16.02 -84.33 51.44
CA THR A 146 17.06 -83.47 52.04
C THR A 146 18.22 -83.13 51.09
N GLY A 147 18.74 -84.09 50.32
CA GLY A 147 19.81 -83.83 49.33
C GLY A 147 19.35 -83.04 48.08
N GLN A 148 18.13 -83.28 47.60
CA GLN A 148 17.58 -82.60 46.39
C GLN A 148 16.91 -81.25 46.71
N ALA A 149 16.75 -80.93 48.01
CA ALA A 149 16.15 -79.67 48.45
C ALA A 149 16.99 -78.45 48.02
N LEU A 150 18.32 -78.55 48.11
CA LEU A 150 19.24 -77.47 47.73
C LEU A 150 19.14 -77.17 46.23
N GLU A 151 19.24 -78.19 45.37
CA GLU A 151 19.12 -78.05 43.91
C GLU A 151 17.79 -77.39 43.49
N TYR A 152 16.68 -77.80 44.11
CA TYR A 152 15.37 -77.20 43.87
C TYR A 152 15.31 -75.71 44.28
N LEU A 153 15.95 -75.35 45.38
CA LEU A 153 16.00 -73.98 45.88
C LEU A 153 16.92 -73.10 45.03
N ASP A 154 18.07 -73.61 44.59
CA ASP A 154 18.97 -72.92 43.65
C ASP A 154 18.30 -72.72 42.29
N HIS A 155 17.55 -73.70 41.78
CA HIS A 155 16.74 -73.52 40.57
C HIS A 155 15.71 -72.41 40.75
N ARG A 156 14.94 -72.41 41.85
CA ARG A 156 13.92 -71.41 42.16
C ARG A 156 14.51 -70.01 42.44
N LEU A 157 15.68 -69.92 43.05
CA LEU A 157 16.45 -68.69 43.16
C LEU A 157 16.90 -68.21 41.78
N SER A 158 17.39 -69.11 40.90
CA SER A 158 17.74 -68.75 39.52
C SER A 158 16.54 -68.22 38.73
N GLU A 159 15.34 -68.79 38.93
CA GLU A 159 14.10 -68.30 38.34
C GLU A 159 13.74 -66.91 38.86
N LYS A 160 13.84 -66.68 40.17
CA LYS A 160 13.57 -65.36 40.77
C LYS A 160 14.58 -64.31 40.31
N VAL A 161 15.87 -64.66 40.16
CA VAL A 161 16.89 -63.79 39.57
C VAL A 161 16.61 -63.51 38.10
N LYS A 162 16.20 -64.51 37.30
CA LYS A 162 15.76 -64.31 35.89
C LYS A 162 14.55 -63.38 35.80
N GLN A 163 13.54 -63.57 36.64
CA GLN A 163 12.34 -62.71 36.72
C GLN A 163 12.72 -61.27 37.11
N LEU A 164 13.59 -61.10 38.11
CA LEU A 164 14.08 -59.79 38.56
C LEU A 164 14.89 -59.08 37.46
N ASN A 165 15.78 -59.80 36.76
CA ASN A 165 16.56 -59.24 35.65
C ASN A 165 15.69 -58.88 34.44
N ALA A 166 14.66 -59.68 34.12
CA ALA A 166 13.68 -59.34 33.09
C ALA A 166 12.88 -58.07 33.45
N LEU A 167 12.47 -57.93 34.71
CA LEU A 167 11.80 -56.71 35.20
C LEU A 167 12.74 -55.49 35.16
N ARG A 168 14.01 -55.63 35.57
CA ARG A 168 15.02 -54.57 35.44
C ARG A 168 15.19 -54.12 33.99
N HIS A 169 15.33 -55.06 33.06
CA HIS A 169 15.43 -54.74 31.63
C HIS A 169 14.19 -53.99 31.11
N GLN A 170 12.99 -54.42 31.51
CA GLN A 170 11.76 -53.70 31.17
C GLN A 170 11.66 -52.30 31.80
N VAL A 171 12.20 -52.09 33.00
CA VAL A 171 12.26 -50.76 33.64
C VAL A 171 13.23 -49.85 32.87
N VAL A 172 14.41 -50.34 32.51
CA VAL A 172 15.39 -49.58 31.70
C VAL A 172 14.80 -49.20 30.34
N LEU A 173 14.16 -50.13 29.63
CA LEU A 173 13.48 -49.83 28.36
C LEU A 173 12.39 -48.74 28.52
N ARG A 174 11.61 -48.78 29.60
CA ARG A 174 10.59 -47.76 29.90
C ARG A 174 11.22 -46.41 30.29
N GLN A 175 12.37 -46.41 30.96
CA GLN A 175 13.12 -45.19 31.28
C GLN A 175 13.68 -44.54 30.03
N SER A 176 14.41 -45.28 29.19
CA SER A 176 14.94 -44.74 27.92
C SER A 176 13.82 -44.25 26.99
N ARG A 177 12.68 -44.95 26.92
CA ARG A 177 11.52 -44.47 26.15
C ARG A 177 10.88 -43.21 26.73
N LEU A 178 10.90 -43.04 28.05
CA LEU A 178 10.43 -41.82 28.71
C LEU A 178 11.41 -40.65 28.49
N GLU A 179 12.71 -40.91 28.49
CA GLU A 179 13.76 -39.93 28.15
C GLU A 179 13.65 -39.47 26.67
N GLU A 180 13.45 -40.40 25.73
CA GLU A 180 13.14 -40.11 24.32
C GLU A 180 11.92 -39.19 24.17
N LEU A 181 10.81 -39.51 24.86
CA LEU A 181 9.57 -38.74 24.80
C LEU A 181 9.72 -37.36 25.46
N GLN A 182 10.47 -37.24 26.56
CA GLN A 182 10.81 -35.96 27.16
C GLN A 182 11.69 -35.10 26.24
N LEU A 183 12.65 -35.71 25.53
CA LEU A 183 13.48 -35.00 24.56
C LEU A 183 12.64 -34.49 23.38
N GLN A 184 11.78 -35.33 22.80
CA GLN A 184 10.85 -34.94 21.73
C GLN A 184 9.89 -33.82 22.17
N HIS A 185 9.40 -33.87 23.41
CA HIS A 185 8.53 -32.83 23.97
C HIS A 185 9.28 -31.49 24.17
N ARG A 186 10.53 -31.53 24.64
CA ARG A 186 11.40 -30.34 24.77
C ARG A 186 11.72 -29.73 23.40
N LEU A 187 12.07 -30.55 22.40
CA LEU A 187 12.33 -30.09 21.04
C LEU A 187 11.11 -29.38 20.45
N ARG A 188 9.92 -30.00 20.51
CA ARG A 188 8.66 -29.36 20.09
C ARG A 188 8.35 -28.05 20.82
N HIS A 189 8.72 -27.93 22.10
CA HIS A 189 8.56 -26.68 22.84
C HIS A 189 9.51 -25.57 22.36
N LEU A 190 10.71 -25.91 21.90
CA LEU A 190 11.64 -24.95 21.28
C LEU A 190 11.18 -24.57 19.87
N GLU A 191 10.81 -25.55 19.03
CA GLU A 191 10.22 -25.34 17.70
C GLU A 191 9.01 -24.38 17.77
N MET A 192 8.12 -24.59 18.75
CA MET A 192 6.94 -23.74 18.98
C MET A 192 7.27 -22.38 19.60
N ALA A 193 8.46 -22.17 20.17
CA ALA A 193 8.94 -20.86 20.62
C ALA A 193 9.55 -20.08 19.45
N GLU A 194 10.46 -20.70 18.69
CA GLU A 194 11.06 -20.14 17.48
C GLU A 194 9.99 -19.76 16.44
N ALA A 195 8.97 -20.59 16.25
CA ALA A 195 7.81 -20.29 15.41
C ALA A 195 6.95 -19.13 15.93
N ARG A 196 6.96 -18.81 17.23
CA ARG A 196 6.28 -17.62 17.78
C ARG A 196 7.12 -16.38 17.58
N ASP A 197 8.41 -16.44 17.92
CA ASP A 197 9.31 -15.30 17.86
C ASP A 197 9.48 -14.81 16.42
N SER A 198 9.70 -15.72 15.46
CA SER A 198 9.71 -15.42 14.02
C SER A 198 8.39 -14.81 13.53
N ASN A 199 7.23 -15.30 13.98
CA ASN A 199 5.94 -14.65 13.70
C ASN A 199 5.86 -13.23 14.28
N THR A 200 6.47 -12.94 15.44
CA THR A 200 6.56 -11.55 15.93
C THR A 200 7.49 -10.69 15.06
N GLU A 201 8.55 -11.25 14.49
CA GLU A 201 9.46 -10.52 13.59
C GLU A 201 8.83 -10.26 12.23
N VAL A 202 8.09 -11.22 11.68
CA VAL A 202 7.25 -11.02 10.49
C VAL A 202 6.17 -9.96 10.75
N ALA A 203 5.50 -9.97 11.91
CA ALA A 203 4.54 -8.93 12.28
C ALA A 203 5.18 -7.54 12.47
N LYS A 204 6.43 -7.47 12.99
CA LYS A 204 7.20 -6.21 13.09
C LYS A 204 7.61 -5.70 11.71
N THR A 205 8.05 -6.57 10.80
CA THR A 205 8.46 -6.17 9.44
C THR A 205 7.26 -5.78 8.59
N MET A 206 6.13 -6.50 8.67
CA MET A 206 4.85 -6.15 8.07
C MET A 206 4.41 -4.73 8.48
N ARG A 207 4.31 -4.45 9.79
CA ARG A 207 3.99 -3.11 10.31
C ARG A 207 4.98 -2.04 9.86
N ASN A 208 6.27 -2.36 9.77
CA ASN A 208 7.27 -1.42 9.27
C ASN A 208 7.15 -1.15 7.76
N LEU A 209 6.65 -2.10 6.97
CA LEU A 209 6.36 -1.91 5.55
C LEU A 209 5.06 -1.12 5.34
N GLU A 210 4.01 -1.43 6.11
CA GLU A 210 2.75 -0.66 6.14
C GLU A 210 3.01 0.82 6.49
N ASN A 211 3.72 1.08 7.60
CA ASN A 211 4.12 2.43 8.01
C ASN A 211 5.01 3.16 6.97
N ARG A 212 5.75 2.43 6.12
CA ARG A 212 6.55 3.03 5.03
C ARG A 212 5.69 3.31 3.79
N LEU A 213 4.75 2.44 3.48
CA LEU A 213 3.81 2.57 2.36
C LEU A 213 2.82 3.71 2.61
N GLU A 214 2.28 3.83 3.83
CA GLU A 214 1.43 4.95 4.24
C GLU A 214 2.20 6.28 4.18
N LYS A 215 3.43 6.34 4.69
CA LYS A 215 4.33 7.51 4.55
C LYS A 215 4.75 7.81 3.10
N ALA A 216 4.60 6.86 2.17
CA ALA A 216 4.79 7.09 0.75
C ALA A 216 3.52 7.63 0.09
N ARG A 217 2.33 7.14 0.49
CA ARG A 217 1.03 7.67 0.07
C ARG A 217 0.82 9.12 0.51
N MET A 218 0.99 9.42 1.80
CA MET A 218 0.90 10.80 2.31
C MET A 218 1.79 11.77 1.53
N LYS A 219 3.01 11.35 1.17
CA LYS A 219 3.94 12.17 0.37
C LYS A 219 3.54 12.31 -1.10
N ALA A 220 2.86 11.31 -1.67
CA ALA A 220 2.31 11.40 -3.01
C ALA A 220 1.11 12.36 -3.02
N GLU A 221 0.20 12.24 -2.06
CA GLU A 221 -0.95 13.12 -1.86
C GLU A 221 -0.51 14.58 -1.57
N GLU A 222 0.51 14.78 -0.72
CA GLU A 222 1.16 16.08 -0.52
C GLU A 222 1.75 16.65 -1.82
N ALA A 223 2.43 15.82 -2.63
CA ALA A 223 3.01 16.25 -3.90
C ALA A 223 1.94 16.55 -4.98
N GLU A 224 0.86 15.78 -5.03
CA GLU A 224 -0.30 16.03 -5.89
C GLU A 224 -1.00 17.33 -5.48
N HIS A 225 -1.20 17.57 -4.18
CA HIS A 225 -1.74 18.84 -3.69
C HIS A 225 -0.82 20.01 -4.05
N ILE A 226 0.48 19.92 -3.78
CA ILE A 226 1.48 20.97 -4.11
C ILE A 226 1.52 21.25 -5.62
N THR A 227 1.49 20.21 -6.47
CA THR A 227 1.46 20.40 -7.93
C THR A 227 0.13 20.98 -8.41
N SER A 228 -1.01 20.63 -7.80
CA SER A 228 -2.30 21.26 -8.10
C SER A 228 -2.29 22.77 -7.82
N VAL A 229 -1.69 23.20 -6.70
CA VAL A 229 -1.53 24.61 -6.33
C VAL A 229 -0.57 25.33 -7.29
N TYR A 230 0.54 24.71 -7.69
CA TYR A 230 1.43 25.28 -8.71
C TYR A 230 0.78 25.38 -10.09
N LEU A 231 -0.10 24.44 -10.47
CA LEU A 231 -0.85 24.52 -11.72
C LEU A 231 -1.91 25.62 -11.69
N GLN A 232 -2.62 25.80 -10.56
CA GLN A 232 -3.55 26.91 -10.35
C GLN A 232 -2.83 28.27 -10.39
N LEU A 233 -1.70 28.40 -9.68
CA LEU A 233 -0.88 29.61 -9.70
C LEU A 233 -0.34 29.90 -11.12
N LYS A 234 0.08 28.88 -11.86
CA LYS A 234 0.48 29.02 -13.26
C LYS A 234 -0.67 29.52 -14.13
N ALA A 235 -1.88 28.95 -13.99
CA ALA A 235 -3.05 29.39 -14.74
C ALA A 235 -3.39 30.86 -14.45
N TYR A 236 -3.43 31.24 -13.17
CA TYR A 236 -3.62 32.64 -12.74
C TYR A 236 -2.57 33.57 -13.36
N LEU A 237 -1.28 33.22 -13.31
CA LEU A 237 -0.20 34.05 -13.88
C LEU A 237 -0.28 34.12 -15.42
N GLN A 238 -0.79 33.09 -16.09
CA GLN A 238 -1.05 33.14 -17.54
C GLN A 238 -2.22 34.07 -17.86
N GLU A 239 -3.34 33.99 -17.13
CA GLU A 239 -4.47 34.92 -17.27
C GLU A 239 -4.05 36.37 -16.96
N GLU A 240 -3.28 36.59 -15.89
CA GLU A 240 -2.75 37.89 -15.51
C GLU A 240 -1.81 38.46 -16.57
N SER A 241 -0.94 37.65 -17.18
CA SER A 241 -0.06 38.10 -18.27
C SER A 241 -0.83 38.61 -19.49
N LEU A 242 -1.89 37.92 -19.92
CA LEU A 242 -2.77 38.34 -21.02
C LEU A 242 -3.56 39.61 -20.66
N ASN A 243 -4.00 39.74 -19.40
CA ASN A 243 -4.71 40.93 -18.93
C ASN A 243 -3.78 42.16 -18.81
N LEU A 244 -2.48 41.97 -18.55
CA LEU A 244 -1.50 43.04 -18.49
C LEU A 244 -1.23 43.65 -19.88
N GLU A 245 -1.18 42.84 -20.95
CA GLU A 245 -1.05 43.31 -22.33
C GLU A 245 -2.24 44.21 -22.72
N ASN A 246 -3.47 43.71 -22.55
CA ASN A 246 -4.70 44.50 -22.79
C ASN A 246 -4.74 45.81 -21.98
N ARG A 247 -4.17 45.81 -20.76
CA ARG A 247 -4.10 47.01 -19.92
C ARG A 247 -3.03 47.99 -20.42
N LEU A 248 -1.89 47.53 -20.89
CA LEU A 248 -0.88 48.37 -21.54
C LEU A 248 -1.46 49.04 -22.78
N ASP A 249 -2.08 48.29 -23.68
CA ASP A 249 -2.75 48.81 -24.88
C ASP A 249 -3.77 49.91 -24.54
N SER A 250 -4.56 49.72 -23.47
CA SER A 250 -5.54 50.72 -23.02
C SER A 250 -4.88 52.02 -22.54
N MET A 251 -3.76 51.94 -21.82
CA MET A 251 -3.01 53.11 -21.35
C MET A 251 -2.25 53.79 -22.50
N GLU A 252 -1.70 53.04 -23.46
CA GLU A 252 -1.08 53.61 -24.65
C GLU A 252 -2.11 54.34 -25.51
N ALA A 253 -3.33 53.79 -25.67
CA ALA A 253 -4.43 54.46 -26.35
C ALA A 253 -4.95 55.71 -25.60
N GLU A 254 -4.83 55.79 -24.26
CA GLU A 254 -5.05 57.03 -23.50
C GLU A 254 -3.93 58.05 -23.72
N VAL A 255 -2.67 57.63 -23.66
CA VAL A 255 -1.51 58.50 -23.91
C VAL A 255 -1.52 59.06 -25.35
N VAL A 256 -1.92 58.27 -26.35
CA VAL A 256 -2.06 58.75 -27.74
C VAL A 256 -3.21 59.76 -27.87
N ARG A 257 -4.36 59.52 -27.24
CA ARG A 257 -5.48 60.50 -27.22
C ARG A 257 -5.08 61.82 -26.59
N THR A 258 -4.51 61.79 -25.37
CA THR A 258 -4.09 63.03 -24.68
C THR A 258 -2.97 63.79 -25.40
N LYS A 259 -2.11 63.11 -26.18
CA LYS A 259 -1.14 63.78 -27.06
C LYS A 259 -1.85 64.53 -28.18
N HIS A 260 -2.81 63.90 -28.84
CA HIS A 260 -3.55 64.52 -29.92
C HIS A 260 -4.40 65.71 -29.44
N GLU A 261 -5.10 65.55 -28.31
CA GLU A 261 -5.81 66.65 -27.63
C GLU A 261 -4.87 67.83 -27.29
N LEU A 262 -3.63 67.54 -26.88
CA LEU A 262 -2.61 68.56 -26.60
C LEU A 262 -2.08 69.23 -27.88
N GLU A 263 -1.95 68.50 -28.99
CA GLU A 263 -1.62 69.05 -30.32
C GLU A 263 -2.73 69.96 -30.84
N GLU A 264 -4.00 69.55 -30.76
CA GLU A 264 -5.17 70.37 -31.10
C GLU A 264 -5.22 71.66 -30.25
N LEU A 265 -5.08 71.54 -28.93
CA LEU A 265 -5.01 72.69 -28.02
C LEU A 265 -3.81 73.61 -28.32
N HIS A 266 -2.70 73.07 -28.82
CA HIS A 266 -1.56 73.88 -29.23
C HIS A 266 -1.85 74.67 -30.51
N ILE A 267 -2.54 74.07 -31.50
CA ILE A 267 -3.01 74.77 -32.71
C ILE A 267 -3.97 75.90 -32.32
N VAL A 268 -5.00 75.62 -31.51
CA VAL A 268 -5.97 76.63 -31.04
C VAL A 268 -5.29 77.77 -30.27
N ASN A 269 -4.24 77.47 -29.48
CA ASN A 269 -3.45 78.50 -28.79
C ASN A 269 -2.63 79.34 -29.78
N GLN A 270 -2.01 78.74 -30.80
CA GLN A 270 -1.32 79.48 -31.86
C GLN A 270 -2.29 80.39 -32.64
N GLU A 271 -3.50 79.91 -32.97
CA GLU A 271 -4.55 80.71 -33.59
C GLU A 271 -4.99 81.88 -32.70
N ALA A 272 -5.19 81.65 -31.40
CA ALA A 272 -5.54 82.69 -30.44
C ALA A 272 -4.42 83.75 -30.28
N LEU A 273 -3.15 83.34 -30.30
CA LEU A 273 -2.00 84.26 -30.29
C LEU A 273 -1.93 85.09 -31.59
N ASN A 274 -2.13 84.45 -32.74
CA ASN A 274 -2.18 85.12 -34.04
C ASN A 274 -3.33 86.14 -34.10
N ALA A 275 -4.54 85.74 -33.69
CA ALA A 275 -5.71 86.62 -33.64
C ALA A 275 -5.49 87.82 -32.69
N ARG A 276 -4.91 87.58 -31.51
CA ARG A 276 -4.53 88.64 -30.55
C ARG A 276 -3.56 89.64 -31.17
N ASP A 277 -2.54 89.18 -31.88
CA ASP A 277 -1.50 90.07 -32.42
C ASP A 277 -1.94 90.75 -33.73
N ILE A 278 -2.82 90.13 -34.52
CA ILE A 278 -3.58 90.82 -35.58
C ILE A 278 -4.42 91.96 -34.98
N ALA A 279 -5.17 91.70 -33.91
CA ALA A 279 -6.01 92.72 -33.26
C ALA A 279 -5.17 93.88 -32.67
N LYS A 280 -4.01 93.60 -32.07
CA LYS A 280 -3.05 94.64 -31.65
C LYS A 280 -2.55 95.48 -32.83
N ASN A 281 -2.16 94.83 -33.93
CA ASN A 281 -1.64 95.55 -35.10
C ASN A 281 -2.71 96.43 -35.75
N GLN A 282 -3.96 95.97 -35.81
CA GLN A 282 -5.12 96.77 -36.23
C GLN A 282 -5.37 97.95 -35.28
N LEU A 283 -5.31 97.72 -33.96
CA LEU A 283 -5.46 98.77 -32.95
C LEU A 283 -4.37 99.84 -33.07
N LEU A 284 -3.10 99.46 -33.20
CA LEU A 284 -1.97 100.39 -33.37
C LEU A 284 -2.12 101.22 -34.66
N TYR A 285 -2.57 100.63 -35.76
CA TYR A 285 -2.86 101.34 -37.01
C TYR A 285 -4.02 102.34 -36.86
N LEU A 286 -5.07 101.96 -36.13
CA LEU A 286 -6.20 102.85 -35.81
C LEU A 286 -5.78 103.99 -34.88
N GLU A 287 -4.95 103.73 -33.87
CA GLU A 287 -4.37 104.76 -33.01
C GLU A 287 -3.49 105.73 -33.81
N GLU A 288 -2.62 105.23 -34.70
CA GLU A 288 -1.77 106.11 -35.51
C GLU A 288 -2.60 106.96 -36.47
N THR A 289 -3.58 106.38 -37.17
CA THR A 289 -4.46 107.14 -38.08
C THR A 289 -5.30 108.18 -37.33
N VAL A 290 -5.81 107.87 -36.13
CA VAL A 290 -6.49 108.85 -35.25
C VAL A 290 -5.54 109.96 -34.79
N LEU A 291 -4.29 109.65 -34.45
CA LEU A 291 -3.28 110.65 -34.10
C LEU A 291 -2.86 111.51 -35.30
N GLN A 292 -2.75 110.94 -36.51
CA GLN A 292 -2.50 111.68 -37.74
C GLN A 292 -3.67 112.61 -38.08
N GLU A 293 -4.92 112.13 -38.02
CA GLU A 293 -6.12 112.94 -38.24
C GLU A 293 -6.27 114.03 -37.18
N ARG A 294 -5.98 113.74 -35.91
CA ARG A 294 -5.93 114.74 -34.85
C ARG A 294 -4.90 115.84 -35.17
N ARG A 295 -3.67 115.47 -35.56
CA ARG A 295 -2.62 116.42 -35.97
C ARG A 295 -3.04 117.26 -37.18
N LYS A 296 -3.74 116.68 -38.17
CA LYS A 296 -4.31 117.43 -39.31
C LYS A 296 -5.35 118.44 -38.83
N ARG A 297 -6.31 118.01 -38.00
CA ARG A 297 -7.36 118.87 -37.44
C ARG A 297 -6.79 119.99 -36.57
N GLU A 298 -5.79 119.72 -35.74
CA GLU A 298 -5.10 120.73 -34.94
C GLU A 298 -4.40 121.79 -35.83
N ARG A 299 -3.76 121.38 -36.93
CA ARG A 299 -3.22 122.32 -37.95
C ARG A 299 -4.34 123.18 -38.57
N TYR A 300 -5.41 122.57 -39.08
CA TYR A 300 -6.54 123.31 -39.64
C TYR A 300 -7.16 124.30 -38.63
N VAL A 301 -7.33 123.90 -37.36
CA VAL A 301 -7.83 124.77 -36.29
C VAL A 301 -6.87 125.92 -36.00
N THR A 302 -5.56 125.70 -35.95
CA THR A 302 -4.58 126.79 -35.77
C THR A 302 -4.55 127.76 -36.95
N ASP A 303 -4.68 127.29 -38.19
CA ASP A 303 -4.75 128.17 -39.35
C ASP A 303 -6.10 128.92 -39.44
N CYS A 304 -7.20 128.31 -39.00
CA CYS A 304 -8.48 129.02 -38.85
C CYS A 304 -8.43 130.08 -37.74
N LYS A 305 -7.73 129.82 -36.63
CA LYS A 305 -7.47 130.82 -35.57
C LYS A 305 -6.64 132.00 -36.11
N LYS A 306 -5.52 131.74 -36.81
CA LYS A 306 -4.73 132.80 -37.47
C LYS A 306 -5.59 133.67 -38.37
N ARG A 307 -6.38 133.08 -39.29
CA ARG A 307 -7.27 133.85 -40.18
C ARG A 307 -8.37 134.61 -39.44
N ALA A 308 -8.84 134.11 -38.29
CA ALA A 308 -9.78 134.83 -37.43
C ALA A 308 -9.11 135.99 -36.67
N GLU A 309 -7.86 135.82 -36.23
CA GLU A 309 -7.04 136.85 -35.59
C GLU A 309 -6.61 137.94 -36.59
N GLU A 310 -6.21 137.56 -37.81
CA GLU A 310 -5.96 138.45 -38.94
C GLU A 310 -7.21 139.29 -39.27
N LYS A 311 -8.37 138.63 -39.44
CA LYS A 311 -9.65 139.33 -39.65
C LYS A 311 -10.09 140.15 -38.44
N LYS A 312 -9.74 139.77 -37.21
CA LYS A 312 -10.02 140.58 -36.01
C LYS A 312 -9.13 141.82 -36.00
N LEU A 313 -7.85 141.72 -36.35
CA LEU A 313 -6.94 142.86 -36.48
C LEU A 313 -7.33 143.76 -37.65
N GLU A 314 -7.87 143.21 -38.74
CA GLU A 314 -8.43 143.98 -39.85
C GLU A 314 -9.75 144.66 -39.48
N ASN A 315 -10.69 143.95 -38.85
CA ASN A 315 -11.91 144.56 -38.31
C ASN A 315 -11.59 145.61 -37.25
N GLU A 316 -10.63 145.40 -36.35
CA GLU A 316 -10.18 146.43 -35.41
C GLU A 316 -9.44 147.61 -36.08
N ARG A 317 -8.91 147.46 -37.29
CA ARG A 317 -8.41 148.59 -38.11
C ARG A 317 -9.54 149.30 -38.84
N MET A 318 -10.61 148.58 -39.18
CA MET A 318 -11.80 149.12 -39.82
C MET A 318 -12.72 149.80 -38.81
N GLU A 319 -13.00 149.25 -37.63
CA GLU A 319 -13.74 149.91 -36.53
C GLU A 319 -13.06 151.22 -36.09
N ARG A 320 -11.72 151.27 -36.06
CA ARG A 320 -10.95 152.49 -35.83
C ARG A 320 -11.03 153.51 -36.97
N LYS A 321 -11.73 153.19 -38.08
CA LYS A 321 -12.10 154.09 -39.18
C LYS A 321 -13.62 154.30 -39.29
N THR A 322 -14.44 153.29 -39.02
CA THR A 322 -15.90 153.28 -39.09
C THR A 322 -16.55 153.55 -37.72
N GLN A 323 -16.04 154.58 -37.02
CA GLN A 323 -16.77 155.29 -35.96
C GLN A 323 -17.10 156.72 -36.41
N ARG A 324 -17.63 156.79 -37.63
CA ARG A 324 -18.43 157.86 -38.25
C ARG A 324 -19.10 157.26 -39.51
N ASP A 325 -20.21 157.87 -39.90
CA ASP A 325 -20.96 157.67 -41.13
C ASP A 325 -21.65 156.29 -41.34
N HIS A 326 -22.89 156.20 -40.81
CA HIS A 326 -24.16 156.16 -41.57
C HIS A 326 -24.26 155.37 -42.91
N LEU A 327 -25.41 154.87 -43.41
CA LEU A 327 -26.81 154.64 -42.99
C LEU A 327 -27.61 154.53 -44.32
N LEU A 328 -28.37 153.45 -44.55
CA LEU A 328 -29.24 153.22 -45.75
C LEU A 328 -28.45 153.14 -47.09
N LEU A 329 -28.97 152.67 -48.24
CA LEU A 329 -30.33 152.39 -48.74
C LEU A 329 -30.26 151.10 -49.63
N GLN A 330 -31.23 150.16 -49.66
CA GLN A 330 -32.29 149.98 -50.69
C GLN A 330 -31.86 150.33 -52.15
N SER A 331 -32.24 149.60 -53.21
CA SER A 331 -33.20 148.46 -53.37
C SER A 331 -32.99 147.67 -54.68
N ASP A 332 -33.71 146.55 -54.81
CA ASP A 332 -34.40 145.88 -55.97
C ASP A 332 -34.37 146.55 -57.39
N ASP A 333 -34.68 145.89 -58.53
CA ASP A 333 -35.63 144.77 -58.74
C ASP A 333 -35.50 144.08 -60.14
N THR A 334 -36.19 142.94 -60.36
CA THR A 334 -36.59 142.30 -61.67
C THR A 334 -35.49 141.81 -62.65
N THR A 335 -35.65 140.87 -63.61
CA THR A 335 -36.67 139.86 -64.08
C THR A 335 -35.95 138.92 -65.11
N GLN A 336 -36.42 137.76 -65.58
CA GLN A 336 -37.29 136.68 -65.07
C GLN A 336 -37.35 135.54 -66.12
N ASP A 337 -36.90 134.31 -65.80
CA ASP A 337 -37.25 133.04 -66.48
C ASP A 337 -36.72 131.86 -65.62
N SER A 338 -37.32 130.67 -65.51
CA SER A 338 -38.40 130.02 -66.27
C SER A 338 -39.32 129.22 -65.32
N LEU A 339 -40.55 128.87 -65.76
CA LEU A 339 -41.60 128.38 -64.84
C LEU A 339 -41.84 126.85 -64.78
N HIS A 340 -41.33 126.04 -65.72
CA HIS A 340 -41.58 124.59 -65.69
C HIS A 340 -40.72 123.79 -64.69
N ALA A 341 -39.52 124.26 -64.34
CA ALA A 341 -38.67 123.56 -63.38
C ALA A 341 -39.27 123.52 -61.96
N LYS A 342 -39.97 124.59 -61.56
CA LYS A 342 -40.44 124.77 -60.17
C LYS A 342 -41.49 123.76 -59.74
N GLU A 343 -42.35 123.26 -60.63
CA GLU A 343 -43.39 122.31 -60.23
C GLU A 343 -42.83 120.91 -59.97
N GLU A 344 -41.92 120.43 -60.83
CA GLU A 344 -41.17 119.20 -60.55
C GLU A 344 -40.33 119.34 -59.28
N GLU A 345 -39.67 120.48 -59.09
CA GLU A 345 -38.85 120.71 -57.89
C GLU A 345 -39.71 120.74 -56.62
N LEU A 346 -40.91 121.34 -56.66
CA LEU A 346 -41.87 121.29 -55.55
C LEU A 346 -42.40 119.88 -55.30
N ARG A 347 -42.71 119.09 -56.34
CA ARG A 347 -43.10 117.68 -56.19
C ARG A 347 -41.95 116.82 -55.60
N ARG A 348 -40.70 117.07 -56.01
CA ARG A 348 -39.50 116.42 -55.43
C ARG A 348 -39.28 116.84 -53.97
N ARG A 349 -39.38 118.14 -53.65
CA ARG A 349 -39.30 118.66 -52.26
C ARG A 349 -40.41 118.11 -51.37
N TRP A 350 -41.64 118.01 -51.86
CA TRP A 350 -42.76 117.39 -51.14
C TRP A 350 -42.56 115.89 -50.91
N SER A 351 -42.07 115.16 -51.93
CA SER A 351 -41.72 113.74 -51.80
C SER A 351 -40.58 113.51 -50.79
N MET A 352 -39.53 114.35 -50.81
CA MET A 352 -38.47 114.33 -49.80
C MET A 352 -39.02 114.61 -48.40
N TYR A 353 -39.89 115.61 -48.24
CA TYR A 353 -40.52 115.92 -46.95
C TYR A 353 -41.41 114.79 -46.43
N GLN A 354 -42.22 114.16 -47.29
CA GLN A 354 -43.00 112.97 -46.92
C GLN A 354 -42.09 111.81 -46.51
N MET A 355 -41.01 111.57 -47.25
CA MET A 355 -40.01 110.54 -46.91
C MET A 355 -39.32 110.84 -45.57
N GLU A 356 -38.94 112.08 -45.33
CA GLU A 356 -38.31 112.55 -44.08
C GLU A 356 -39.26 112.41 -42.87
N VAL A 357 -40.55 112.75 -43.03
CA VAL A 357 -41.58 112.56 -41.98
C VAL A 357 -41.83 111.07 -41.69
N ILE A 358 -41.77 110.20 -42.71
CA ILE A 358 -41.89 108.74 -42.52
C ILE A 358 -40.64 108.18 -41.82
N PHE A 359 -39.44 108.54 -42.30
CA PHE A 359 -38.19 108.13 -41.66
C PHE A 359 -38.02 108.69 -40.25
N GLY A 360 -38.53 109.89 -39.95
CA GLY A 360 -38.61 110.45 -38.60
C GLY A 360 -39.42 109.57 -37.67
N LYS A 361 -40.65 109.20 -38.05
CA LYS A 361 -41.49 108.29 -37.26
C LYS A 361 -40.83 106.93 -37.02
N VAL A 362 -40.16 106.36 -38.02
CA VAL A 362 -39.41 105.10 -37.86
C VAL A 362 -38.22 105.30 -36.92
N LYS A 363 -37.44 106.37 -37.11
CA LYS A 363 -36.26 106.75 -36.31
C LYS A 363 -36.61 106.92 -34.82
N ASP A 364 -37.74 107.56 -34.54
CA ASP A 364 -38.25 107.77 -33.18
C ASP A 364 -38.71 106.43 -32.57
N ALA A 365 -39.47 105.62 -33.32
CA ALA A 365 -39.90 104.29 -32.90
C ALA A 365 -38.72 103.31 -32.65
N THR A 366 -37.60 103.47 -33.36
CA THR A 366 -36.38 102.66 -33.13
C THR A 366 -35.38 103.28 -32.15
N GLY A 367 -35.63 104.46 -31.58
CA GLY A 367 -34.67 105.10 -30.65
C GLY A 367 -33.28 105.28 -31.26
N THR A 368 -33.22 105.92 -32.44
CA THR A 368 -31.99 106.11 -33.23
C THR A 368 -31.67 107.59 -33.44
N ALA A 369 -30.42 108.00 -33.28
CA ALA A 369 -30.00 109.39 -33.51
C ALA A 369 -29.93 109.76 -35.01
N GLU A 370 -29.68 108.77 -35.89
CA GLU A 370 -29.36 108.95 -37.31
C GLU A 370 -30.09 107.90 -38.18
N THR A 371 -30.63 108.31 -39.33
CA THR A 371 -31.45 107.46 -40.21
C THR A 371 -30.70 106.24 -40.75
N HIS A 372 -29.41 106.36 -41.06
CA HIS A 372 -28.59 105.24 -41.53
C HIS A 372 -28.37 104.17 -40.43
N SER A 373 -28.40 104.56 -39.15
CA SER A 373 -28.30 103.61 -38.03
C SER A 373 -29.54 102.71 -37.88
N VAL A 374 -30.72 103.19 -38.33
CA VAL A 374 -31.96 102.40 -38.42
C VAL A 374 -31.74 101.18 -39.33
N VAL A 375 -31.27 101.44 -40.56
CA VAL A 375 -31.07 100.41 -41.59
C VAL A 375 -30.07 99.36 -41.12
N ARG A 376 -28.95 99.76 -40.51
CA ARG A 376 -27.96 98.82 -39.96
C ARG A 376 -28.51 97.93 -38.84
N ARG A 377 -29.37 98.45 -37.96
CA ARG A 377 -30.02 97.63 -36.93
C ARG A 377 -31.01 96.63 -37.54
N PHE A 378 -31.83 97.04 -38.51
CA PHE A 378 -32.75 96.11 -39.18
C PHE A 378 -32.03 95.01 -39.95
N LEU A 379 -30.92 95.31 -40.63
CA LEU A 379 -30.09 94.28 -41.28
C LEU A 379 -29.53 93.29 -40.26
N ALA A 380 -28.85 93.77 -39.21
CA ALA A 380 -28.29 92.91 -38.16
C ALA A 380 -29.38 92.12 -37.39
N GLN A 381 -30.59 92.67 -37.25
CA GLN A 381 -31.74 91.97 -36.69
C GLN A 381 -32.28 90.88 -37.65
N GLY A 382 -32.24 91.12 -38.96
CA GLY A 382 -32.53 90.09 -39.98
C GLY A 382 -31.50 88.96 -39.97
N ASP A 383 -30.22 89.30 -39.93
CA ASP A 383 -29.10 88.34 -39.88
C ASP A 383 -29.18 87.45 -38.62
N THR A 384 -29.42 88.06 -37.45
CA THR A 384 -29.57 87.31 -36.18
C THR A 384 -30.89 86.54 -36.11
N PHE A 385 -31.98 87.02 -36.70
CA PHE A 385 -33.22 86.26 -36.83
C PHE A 385 -33.01 85.01 -37.72
N ALA A 386 -32.34 85.15 -38.87
CA ALA A 386 -32.02 84.04 -39.75
C ALA A 386 -31.12 82.99 -39.05
N GLN A 387 -30.11 83.42 -38.29
CA GLN A 387 -29.27 82.53 -37.46
C GLN A 387 -30.07 81.80 -36.37
N LEU A 388 -31.08 82.45 -35.77
CA LEU A 388 -31.97 81.80 -34.80
C LEU A 388 -32.93 80.81 -35.48
N GLU A 389 -33.39 81.07 -36.71
CA GLU A 389 -34.17 80.10 -37.48
C GLU A 389 -33.35 78.88 -37.91
N THR A 390 -32.09 79.05 -38.34
CA THR A 390 -31.21 77.90 -38.64
C THR A 390 -30.91 77.08 -37.39
N LEU A 391 -30.51 77.72 -36.28
CA LEU A 391 -30.27 77.04 -35.00
C LEU A 391 -31.53 76.33 -34.49
N LYS A 392 -32.72 76.92 -34.66
CA LYS A 392 -33.99 76.26 -34.34
C LYS A 392 -34.20 75.01 -35.21
N GLY A 393 -34.01 75.11 -36.52
CA GLY A 393 -34.17 73.99 -37.45
C GLY A 393 -33.18 72.84 -37.17
N GLU A 394 -31.94 73.16 -36.83
CA GLU A 394 -30.91 72.20 -36.41
C GLU A 394 -31.30 71.49 -35.10
N ASN A 395 -31.78 72.24 -34.10
CA ASN A 395 -32.26 71.67 -32.84
C ASN A 395 -33.50 70.79 -33.05
N GLU A 396 -34.46 71.19 -33.89
CA GLU A 396 -35.63 70.37 -34.22
C GLU A 396 -35.23 69.07 -34.92
N GLN A 397 -34.26 69.10 -35.85
CA GLN A 397 -33.70 67.90 -36.48
C GLN A 397 -32.95 67.00 -35.49
N ALA A 398 -32.12 67.56 -34.60
CA ALA A 398 -31.41 66.80 -33.57
C ALA A 398 -32.38 66.13 -32.59
N LEU A 399 -33.44 66.84 -32.18
CA LEU A 399 -34.49 66.32 -31.31
C LEU A 399 -35.28 65.18 -31.97
N VAL A 400 -35.51 65.23 -33.29
CA VAL A 400 -36.10 64.12 -34.06
C VAL A 400 -35.15 62.91 -34.13
N LYS A 401 -33.85 63.11 -34.39
CA LYS A 401 -32.84 62.02 -34.39
C LYS A 401 -32.77 61.31 -33.04
N LEU A 402 -32.60 62.08 -31.95
CA LEU A 402 -32.57 61.54 -30.57
C LEU A 402 -33.86 60.80 -30.19
N LYS A 403 -35.03 61.22 -30.69
CA LYS A 403 -36.30 60.48 -30.51
C LYS A 403 -36.30 59.14 -31.26
N GLN A 404 -35.74 59.08 -32.46
CA GLN A 404 -35.63 57.84 -33.25
C GLN A 404 -34.62 56.87 -32.65
N GLU A 405 -33.46 57.38 -32.21
CA GLU A 405 -32.42 56.62 -31.50
C GLU A 405 -32.94 56.05 -30.19
N LYS A 406 -33.63 56.86 -29.38
CA LYS A 406 -34.32 56.37 -28.17
C LYS A 406 -35.30 55.24 -28.50
N GLN A 407 -36.11 55.37 -29.56
CA GLN A 407 -37.04 54.30 -29.95
C GLN A 407 -36.35 53.03 -30.48
N ARG A 408 -35.15 53.12 -31.08
CA ARG A 408 -34.35 51.94 -31.42
C ARG A 408 -33.82 51.26 -30.16
N LEU A 409 -33.12 52.01 -29.30
CA LEU A 409 -32.54 51.50 -28.05
C LEU A 409 -33.61 50.90 -27.10
N GLN A 410 -34.83 51.43 -27.10
CA GLN A 410 -35.95 50.83 -26.35
C GLN A 410 -36.36 49.46 -26.90
N ARG A 411 -36.45 49.29 -28.22
CA ARG A 411 -36.75 47.98 -28.85
C ARG A 411 -35.63 46.99 -28.64
N GLU A 412 -34.39 47.40 -28.87
CA GLU A 412 -33.19 46.57 -28.65
C GLU A 412 -33.11 46.08 -27.18
N LEU A 413 -33.49 46.93 -26.22
CA LEU A 413 -33.57 46.57 -24.80
C LEU A 413 -34.77 45.66 -24.46
N GLU A 414 -35.89 45.78 -25.16
CA GLU A 414 -37.03 44.86 -25.04
C GLU A 414 -36.70 43.48 -25.64
N ASP A 415 -36.15 43.45 -26.86
CA ASP A 415 -35.67 42.24 -27.54
C ASP A 415 -34.61 41.51 -26.71
N LEU A 416 -33.63 42.21 -26.14
CA LEU A 416 -32.60 41.62 -25.28
C LEU A 416 -33.16 41.04 -23.97
N LYS A 417 -34.18 41.67 -23.36
CA LYS A 417 -34.83 41.12 -22.16
C LYS A 417 -35.54 39.81 -22.48
N TYR A 418 -36.43 39.82 -23.46
CA TYR A 418 -37.27 38.65 -23.74
C TYR A 418 -36.49 37.51 -24.40
N SER A 419 -35.46 37.80 -25.21
CA SER A 419 -34.55 36.77 -25.73
C SER A 419 -33.58 36.23 -24.67
N GLY A 420 -33.10 37.07 -23.75
CA GLY A 420 -32.28 36.65 -22.61
C GLY A 420 -33.02 35.68 -21.68
N GLU A 421 -34.24 36.04 -21.27
CA GLU A 421 -35.09 35.16 -20.44
C GLU A 421 -35.45 33.86 -21.16
N ALA A 422 -35.84 33.92 -22.44
CA ALA A 422 -36.18 32.72 -23.23
C ALA A 422 -34.97 31.78 -23.43
N THR A 423 -33.78 32.31 -23.68
CA THR A 423 -32.57 31.50 -23.85
C THR A 423 -32.11 30.88 -22.53
N LEU A 424 -32.17 31.61 -21.40
CA LEU A 424 -31.87 31.05 -20.07
C LEU A 424 -32.83 29.92 -19.69
N VAL A 425 -34.15 30.10 -19.90
CA VAL A 425 -35.14 29.03 -19.64
C VAL A 425 -34.94 27.82 -20.55
N SER A 426 -34.49 28.02 -21.80
CA SER A 426 -34.15 26.93 -22.71
C SER A 426 -32.89 26.17 -22.25
N GLN A 427 -31.85 26.89 -21.82
CA GLN A 427 -30.62 26.30 -21.28
C GLN A 427 -30.87 25.51 -19.99
N GLN A 428 -31.69 26.04 -19.06
CA GLN A 428 -32.06 25.34 -17.83
C GLN A 428 -32.82 24.04 -18.12
N LYS A 429 -33.76 24.04 -19.08
CA LYS A 429 -34.45 22.81 -19.52
C LYS A 429 -33.48 21.78 -20.08
N LEU A 430 -32.57 22.20 -20.95
CA LEU A 430 -31.54 21.32 -21.52
C LEU A 430 -30.61 20.75 -20.43
N GLN A 431 -30.24 21.55 -19.43
CA GLN A 431 -29.48 21.08 -18.26
C GLN A 431 -30.26 20.01 -17.48
N THR A 432 -31.55 20.25 -17.17
CA THR A 432 -32.37 19.24 -16.48
C THR A 432 -32.55 17.96 -17.29
N GLU A 433 -32.73 18.04 -18.61
CA GLU A 433 -32.78 16.84 -19.47
C GLU A 433 -31.46 16.07 -19.48
N MET A 434 -30.31 16.75 -19.51
CA MET A 434 -29.00 16.10 -19.47
C MET A 434 -28.73 15.47 -18.10
N GLU A 435 -29.12 16.12 -17.01
CA GLU A 435 -29.09 15.54 -15.67
C GLU A 435 -29.98 14.30 -15.53
N GLU A 436 -31.19 14.32 -16.07
CA GLU A 436 -32.09 13.16 -16.04
C GLU A 436 -31.52 12.00 -16.86
N ARG A 437 -30.97 12.27 -18.06
CA ARG A 437 -30.28 11.26 -18.88
C ARG A 437 -29.09 10.67 -18.14
N LEU A 438 -28.24 11.49 -17.53
CA LEU A 438 -27.11 11.03 -16.71
C LEU A 438 -27.60 10.10 -15.59
N LYS A 439 -28.61 10.52 -14.80
CA LYS A 439 -29.23 9.73 -13.73
C LYS A 439 -29.90 8.43 -14.21
N THR A 440 -30.21 8.30 -15.51
CA THR A 440 -30.67 7.02 -16.10
C THR A 440 -29.53 6.13 -16.57
N GLU A 441 -28.45 6.67 -17.13
CA GLU A 441 -27.28 5.87 -17.51
C GLU A 441 -26.46 5.43 -16.28
N GLU A 442 -26.37 6.24 -15.23
CA GLU A 442 -25.80 5.83 -13.93
C GLU A 442 -26.52 4.61 -13.36
N LYS A 443 -27.86 4.58 -13.40
CA LYS A 443 -28.65 3.42 -12.96
C LYS A 443 -28.40 2.19 -13.83
N ARG A 444 -28.39 2.35 -15.16
CA ARG A 444 -28.07 1.25 -16.09
C ARG A 444 -26.65 0.71 -15.88
N HIS A 445 -25.69 1.58 -15.59
CA HIS A 445 -24.32 1.18 -15.27
C HIS A 445 -24.27 0.37 -13.98
N VAL A 446 -24.91 0.85 -12.90
CA VAL A 446 -25.02 0.10 -11.64
C VAL A 446 -25.72 -1.24 -11.87
N GLU A 447 -26.88 -1.27 -12.55
CA GLU A 447 -27.62 -2.51 -12.87
C GLU A 447 -26.79 -3.50 -13.72
N ALA A 448 -25.92 -3.02 -14.60
CA ALA A 448 -25.01 -3.85 -15.39
C ALA A 448 -23.82 -4.37 -14.58
N GLN A 449 -23.26 -3.58 -13.67
CA GLN A 449 -22.25 -4.03 -12.70
C GLN A 449 -22.83 -5.11 -11.78
N ASP A 450 -24.03 -4.87 -11.25
CA ASP A 450 -24.83 -5.78 -10.44
C ASP A 450 -25.04 -7.15 -11.13
N GLN A 451 -25.28 -7.14 -12.45
CA GLN A 451 -25.41 -8.36 -13.27
C GLN A 451 -24.06 -9.03 -13.53
N LEU A 452 -23.00 -8.25 -13.76
CA LEU A 452 -21.65 -8.75 -13.95
C LEU A 452 -21.12 -9.44 -12.67
N GLU A 453 -21.29 -8.84 -11.50
CA GLU A 453 -20.87 -9.45 -10.23
C GLU A 453 -21.61 -10.75 -9.94
N ARG A 454 -22.94 -10.79 -10.15
CA ARG A 454 -23.74 -12.02 -9.99
C ARG A 454 -23.31 -13.12 -10.97
N THR A 455 -23.01 -12.78 -12.22
CA THR A 455 -22.54 -13.77 -13.20
C THR A 455 -21.12 -14.23 -12.93
N LEU A 456 -20.22 -13.37 -12.42
CA LEU A 456 -18.89 -13.77 -11.97
C LEU A 456 -18.95 -14.70 -10.75
N GLN A 457 -19.80 -14.43 -9.76
CA GLN A 457 -20.01 -15.30 -8.60
C GLN A 457 -20.59 -16.67 -9.02
N ALA A 458 -21.56 -16.68 -9.94
CA ALA A 458 -22.12 -17.91 -10.51
C ALA A 458 -21.07 -18.72 -11.31
N MET A 459 -20.22 -18.03 -12.09
CA MET A 459 -19.14 -18.68 -12.86
C MET A 459 -18.03 -19.22 -11.95
N GLN A 460 -17.70 -18.53 -10.85
CA GLN A 460 -16.73 -19.01 -9.86
C GLN A 460 -17.24 -20.23 -9.11
N THR A 461 -18.49 -20.20 -8.62
CA THR A 461 -19.09 -21.36 -7.93
C THR A 461 -19.31 -22.55 -8.88
N ALA A 462 -19.61 -22.31 -10.17
CA ALA A 462 -19.59 -23.34 -11.21
C ALA A 462 -18.20 -23.92 -11.44
N LYS A 463 -17.14 -23.09 -11.45
CA LYS A 463 -15.74 -23.53 -11.55
C LYS A 463 -15.34 -24.40 -10.36
N GLU A 464 -15.53 -23.91 -9.13
CA GLU A 464 -15.18 -24.62 -7.90
C GLU A 464 -15.91 -25.97 -7.79
N SER A 465 -17.22 -25.99 -8.10
CA SER A 465 -18.00 -27.24 -8.08
C SER A 465 -17.59 -28.23 -9.18
N LEU A 466 -17.21 -27.76 -10.39
CA LEU A 466 -16.66 -28.62 -11.44
C LEU A 466 -15.25 -29.13 -11.14
N GLU A 467 -14.38 -28.32 -10.52
CA GLU A 467 -13.07 -28.76 -10.03
C GLU A 467 -13.22 -29.82 -8.92
N HIS A 468 -14.15 -29.61 -7.99
CA HIS A 468 -14.51 -30.61 -6.98
C HIS A 468 -15.07 -31.90 -7.58
N LEU A 469 -15.92 -31.84 -8.61
CA LEU A 469 -16.42 -33.02 -9.32
C LEU A 469 -15.29 -33.74 -10.07
N ALA A 470 -14.49 -33.01 -10.85
CA ALA A 470 -13.34 -33.57 -11.57
C ALA A 470 -12.37 -34.30 -10.63
N SER A 471 -12.09 -33.71 -9.44
CA SER A 471 -11.21 -34.31 -8.44
C SER A 471 -11.74 -35.64 -7.88
N LYS A 472 -13.05 -35.75 -7.64
CA LYS A 472 -13.71 -37.02 -7.23
C LYS A 472 -13.69 -38.05 -8.35
N LEU A 473 -13.80 -37.60 -9.60
CA LEU A 473 -13.80 -38.43 -10.80
C LEU A 473 -12.37 -38.74 -11.31
N ASN A 474 -11.31 -38.46 -10.55
CA ASN A 474 -9.92 -38.72 -10.97
C ASN A 474 -9.59 -40.22 -11.14
N HIS A 475 -10.36 -41.11 -10.54
CA HIS A 475 -10.14 -42.56 -10.62
C HIS A 475 -10.72 -43.22 -11.90
N ILE A 476 -11.48 -42.48 -12.71
CA ILE A 476 -12.06 -42.98 -13.97
C ILE A 476 -11.14 -42.60 -15.14
N THR A 477 -10.51 -43.61 -15.74
CA THR A 477 -9.62 -43.46 -16.90
C THR A 477 -10.40 -43.36 -18.21
N VAL A 478 -10.38 -42.19 -18.84
CA VAL A 478 -11.09 -41.93 -20.10
C VAL A 478 -10.14 -42.10 -21.28
N GLU A 479 -9.79 -43.35 -21.59
CA GLU A 479 -8.67 -43.69 -22.51
C GLU A 479 -8.87 -43.28 -24.00
N HIS A 480 -10.06 -42.82 -24.38
CA HIS A 480 -10.48 -42.67 -25.79
C HIS A 480 -11.18 -41.33 -26.09
N SER A 481 -10.92 -40.28 -25.32
CA SER A 481 -11.59 -38.97 -25.51
C SER A 481 -10.66 -37.79 -25.80
N ARG A 482 -11.24 -36.63 -26.10
CA ARG A 482 -10.51 -35.42 -26.54
C ARG A 482 -9.56 -34.87 -25.47
N PHE A 483 -9.85 -35.17 -24.20
CA PHE A 483 -9.11 -34.71 -23.02
C PHE A 483 -8.22 -35.80 -22.39
N ALA A 484 -8.16 -37.00 -22.99
CA ALA A 484 -7.31 -38.09 -22.51
C ALA A 484 -5.84 -37.64 -22.39
N GLY A 485 -5.27 -37.72 -21.17
CA GLY A 485 -3.88 -37.40 -20.88
C GLY A 485 -3.50 -35.90 -20.94
N LYS A 486 -4.46 -34.97 -20.98
CA LYS A 486 -4.19 -33.53 -20.97
C LYS A 486 -4.59 -32.90 -19.65
N GLU A 487 -3.62 -32.30 -18.96
CA GLU A 487 -3.93 -31.33 -17.90
C GLU A 487 -4.50 -30.06 -18.55
N LEU A 488 -5.67 -29.61 -18.09
CA LEU A 488 -6.30 -28.38 -18.57
C LEU A 488 -5.63 -27.17 -17.91
N ASP A 489 -5.12 -26.22 -18.70
CA ASP A 489 -4.50 -24.99 -18.18
C ASP A 489 -5.56 -24.10 -17.50
N PRO A 490 -5.48 -23.87 -16.17
CA PRO A 490 -6.45 -23.05 -15.43
C PRO A 490 -6.45 -21.56 -15.82
N LYS A 491 -5.57 -21.13 -16.74
CA LYS A 491 -5.51 -19.78 -17.32
C LYS A 491 -6.09 -19.67 -18.73
N ALA A 492 -6.47 -20.78 -19.37
CA ALA A 492 -7.11 -20.74 -20.68
C ALA A 492 -8.54 -20.16 -20.57
N GLY A 493 -8.95 -19.30 -21.52
CA GLY A 493 -10.32 -18.77 -21.56
C GLY A 493 -11.38 -19.88 -21.67
N ASP A 494 -11.06 -20.94 -22.40
CA ASP A 494 -11.91 -22.11 -22.58
C ASP A 494 -11.83 -23.13 -21.41
N TYR A 495 -11.19 -22.80 -20.29
CA TYR A 495 -10.98 -23.75 -19.19
C TYR A 495 -12.29 -24.33 -18.65
N LEU A 496 -13.28 -23.48 -18.37
CA LEU A 496 -14.54 -23.93 -17.76
C LEU A 496 -15.39 -24.81 -18.70
N PRO A 497 -15.60 -24.47 -19.99
CA PRO A 497 -16.23 -25.39 -20.95
C PRO A 497 -15.49 -26.72 -21.13
N ASN A 498 -14.15 -26.71 -21.18
CA ASN A 498 -13.37 -27.94 -21.32
C ASN A 498 -13.42 -28.81 -20.05
N LEU A 499 -13.42 -28.18 -18.87
CA LEU A 499 -13.59 -28.88 -17.58
C LEU A 499 -14.98 -29.50 -17.45
N LEU A 500 -16.03 -28.79 -17.88
CA LEU A 500 -17.40 -29.32 -17.94
C LEU A 500 -17.47 -30.55 -18.85
N GLY A 501 -16.93 -30.48 -20.08
CA GLY A 501 -16.90 -31.62 -21.01
C GLY A 501 -16.08 -32.80 -20.48
N LEU A 502 -14.96 -32.56 -19.80
CA LEU A 502 -14.17 -33.61 -19.13
C LEU A 502 -14.95 -34.29 -18.00
N VAL A 503 -15.74 -33.53 -17.22
CA VAL A 503 -16.63 -34.08 -16.19
C VAL A 503 -17.78 -34.87 -16.80
N GLU A 504 -18.40 -34.37 -17.88
CA GLU A 504 -19.46 -35.05 -18.64
C GLU A 504 -18.99 -36.41 -19.20
N GLU A 505 -17.85 -36.44 -19.92
CA GLU A 505 -17.26 -37.69 -20.44
C GLU A 505 -16.95 -38.72 -19.34
N LYS A 506 -16.50 -38.26 -18.16
CA LYS A 506 -16.26 -39.13 -16.99
C LYS A 506 -17.55 -39.64 -16.35
N LEU A 507 -18.59 -38.82 -16.25
CA LEU A 507 -19.88 -39.21 -15.70
C LEU A 507 -20.61 -40.20 -16.61
N LEU A 508 -20.56 -40.01 -17.94
CA LEU A 508 -21.12 -40.95 -18.91
C LEU A 508 -20.43 -42.32 -18.82
N LYS A 509 -19.10 -42.37 -18.65
CA LYS A 509 -18.38 -43.64 -18.44
C LYS A 509 -18.64 -44.28 -17.08
N LEU A 510 -18.88 -43.49 -16.03
CA LEU A 510 -19.40 -44.04 -14.76
C LEU A 510 -20.78 -44.65 -14.95
N GLN A 511 -21.67 -44.02 -15.73
CA GLN A 511 -22.99 -44.55 -16.00
C GLN A 511 -22.90 -45.87 -16.77
N GLU A 512 -22.12 -45.95 -17.85
CA GLU A 512 -21.87 -47.18 -18.62
C GLU A 512 -21.31 -48.31 -17.73
N GLN A 513 -20.35 -48.00 -16.84
CA GLN A 513 -19.82 -48.96 -15.87
C GLN A 513 -20.87 -49.40 -14.83
N LEU A 514 -21.75 -48.50 -14.40
CA LEU A 514 -22.77 -48.75 -13.38
C LEU A 514 -23.97 -49.52 -13.96
N GLU A 515 -24.33 -49.30 -15.22
CA GLU A 515 -25.37 -50.07 -15.95
C GLU A 515 -25.00 -51.55 -16.09
N SER A 516 -23.69 -51.88 -16.08
CA SER A 516 -23.22 -53.27 -16.04
C SER A 516 -23.31 -53.96 -14.67
N GLN A 517 -23.77 -53.26 -13.62
CA GLN A 517 -23.73 -53.72 -12.22
C GLN A 517 -25.10 -53.63 -11.54
N ASN A 518 -25.43 -54.61 -10.69
CA ASN A 518 -26.67 -54.59 -9.90
C ASN A 518 -26.59 -53.58 -8.75
N VAL A 519 -26.81 -52.30 -9.07
CA VAL A 519 -26.84 -51.17 -8.13
C VAL A 519 -27.68 -51.46 -6.87
N PRO A 520 -28.86 -52.10 -6.91
CA PRO A 520 -29.65 -52.38 -5.70
C PRO A 520 -28.95 -53.32 -4.71
N ASP A 521 -28.23 -54.33 -5.19
CA ASP A 521 -27.50 -55.28 -4.35
C ASP A 521 -26.17 -54.72 -3.89
N MET A 522 -25.51 -53.91 -4.73
CA MET A 522 -24.32 -53.17 -4.32
C MET A 522 -24.64 -52.13 -3.23
N LEU A 523 -25.79 -51.46 -3.29
CA LEU A 523 -26.28 -50.57 -2.23
C LEU A 523 -26.62 -51.32 -0.93
N ARG A 524 -27.12 -52.56 -1.02
CA ARG A 524 -27.30 -53.43 0.17
C ARG A 524 -25.94 -53.74 0.82
N HIS A 525 -24.95 -54.13 0.03
CA HIS A 525 -23.59 -54.36 0.54
C HIS A 525 -22.87 -53.12 1.06
N ILE A 526 -23.24 -51.92 0.59
CA ILE A 526 -22.76 -50.66 1.17
C ILE A 526 -23.38 -50.40 2.56
N VAL A 527 -24.58 -50.91 2.84
CA VAL A 527 -25.27 -50.80 4.15
C VAL A 527 -24.76 -51.83 5.17
N ASP A 528 -24.14 -52.92 4.72
CA ASP A 528 -23.53 -53.94 5.60
C ASP A 528 -22.42 -53.33 6.48
N ARG A 529 -22.50 -53.54 7.81
CA ARG A 529 -21.58 -52.92 8.79
C ARG A 529 -20.10 -53.21 8.54
N GLU A 530 -19.79 -54.36 7.96
CA GLU A 530 -18.43 -54.79 7.65
C GLU A 530 -17.78 -53.94 6.54
N PHE A 531 -18.59 -53.40 5.61
CA PHE A 531 -18.14 -52.48 4.57
C PHE A 531 -17.74 -51.12 5.16
N TYR A 532 -18.53 -50.58 6.10
CA TYR A 532 -18.16 -49.35 6.81
C TYR A 532 -16.88 -49.52 7.63
N ALA A 533 -16.73 -50.60 8.38
CA ALA A 533 -15.53 -50.88 9.17
C ALA A 533 -14.26 -51.02 8.31
N THR A 534 -14.37 -51.65 7.14
CA THR A 534 -13.24 -51.80 6.19
C THR A 534 -12.94 -50.53 5.39
N LEU A 535 -13.91 -49.60 5.26
CA LEU A 535 -13.67 -48.25 4.76
C LEU A 535 -13.02 -47.33 5.79
N GLU A 536 -13.39 -47.41 7.08
CA GLU A 536 -12.83 -46.54 8.12
C GLU A 536 -11.31 -46.69 8.27
N GLY A 537 -10.79 -47.92 8.14
CA GLY A 537 -9.35 -48.18 8.11
C GLY A 537 -8.60 -47.68 6.85
N LYS A 538 -9.28 -47.03 5.90
CA LYS A 538 -8.71 -46.57 4.61
C LYS A 538 -8.97 -45.08 4.30
N LEU A 539 -9.56 -44.32 5.22
CA LEU A 539 -9.84 -42.90 5.01
C LEU A 539 -8.57 -42.03 5.13
N PRO A 540 -8.39 -41.01 4.27
CA PRO A 540 -7.34 -40.01 4.46
C PRO A 540 -7.54 -39.20 5.74
N GLN A 541 -6.45 -38.82 6.41
CA GLN A 541 -6.46 -38.15 7.71
C GLN A 541 -7.18 -36.78 7.75
N TYR A 542 -7.35 -36.13 6.59
CA TYR A 542 -8.11 -34.88 6.47
C TYR A 542 -9.64 -35.08 6.39
N ASN A 543 -10.13 -36.33 6.30
CA ASN A 543 -11.54 -36.63 6.07
C ASN A 543 -12.29 -36.78 7.40
N THR A 544 -12.47 -35.66 8.11
CA THR A 544 -13.16 -35.58 9.41
C THR A 544 -14.66 -35.83 9.28
N ARG A 545 -15.06 -37.10 9.24
CA ARG A 545 -16.46 -37.53 9.35
C ARG A 545 -17.09 -36.98 10.64
N ILE A 546 -17.98 -36.01 10.51
CA ILE A 546 -18.85 -35.59 11.60
C ILE A 546 -19.81 -36.75 11.90
N ALA A 547 -19.70 -37.31 13.11
CA ALA A 547 -20.64 -38.31 13.59
C ALA A 547 -21.98 -37.63 13.90
N LEU A 548 -22.84 -37.49 12.89
CA LEU A 548 -24.23 -37.10 13.08
C LEU A 548 -24.88 -38.08 14.08
N PRO A 549 -25.47 -37.60 15.18
CA PRO A 549 -26.14 -38.48 16.12
C PRO A 549 -27.24 -39.27 15.43
N LEU A 550 -27.09 -40.59 15.37
CA LEU A 550 -28.22 -41.49 15.11
C LEU A 550 -29.29 -41.13 16.14
N VAL A 551 -30.49 -40.74 15.68
CA VAL A 551 -31.55 -40.18 16.52
C VAL A 551 -32.03 -41.24 17.51
N SER A 552 -31.39 -41.27 18.68
CA SER A 552 -31.81 -42.09 19.81
C SER A 552 -33.22 -41.65 20.21
N SER A 553 -34.14 -42.60 20.23
CA SER A 553 -35.57 -42.32 20.35
C SER A 553 -35.95 -41.85 21.75
N LYS A 554 -35.87 -40.52 21.97
CA LYS A 554 -36.35 -39.81 23.16
C LYS A 554 -35.70 -40.28 24.47
N ASP A 555 -34.63 -39.60 24.88
CA ASP A 555 -34.51 -39.28 26.30
C ASP A 555 -35.30 -37.98 26.60
N LYS A 556 -35.77 -37.82 27.84
CA LYS A 556 -36.72 -36.78 28.26
C LYS A 556 -36.33 -36.13 29.60
N PHE A 557 -35.07 -35.74 29.76
CA PHE A 557 -34.61 -34.93 30.88
C PHE A 557 -33.45 -34.02 30.44
N PHE A 558 -33.15 -33.01 31.28
CA PHE A 558 -32.23 -31.90 31.00
C PHE A 558 -32.78 -30.88 29.99
N ASP A 559 -33.87 -30.24 30.44
CA ASP A 559 -33.86 -28.85 30.95
C ASP A 559 -33.13 -27.76 30.15
N GLU A 560 -33.79 -26.60 30.11
CA GLU A 560 -33.39 -25.39 29.39
C GLU A 560 -32.30 -24.62 30.17
N GLU A 561 -31.08 -24.52 29.61
CA GLU A 561 -30.13 -23.44 29.96
C GLU A 561 -29.99 -22.46 28.78
N GLU A 562 -29.75 -21.19 29.12
CA GLU A 562 -30.04 -20.04 28.26
C GLU A 562 -29.10 -19.93 27.04
N SER A 563 -29.68 -19.94 25.84
CA SER A 563 -29.00 -19.51 24.61
C SER A 563 -29.20 -18.00 24.40
N GLU A 564 -28.57 -17.17 25.23
CA GLU A 564 -28.38 -15.75 24.90
C GLU A 564 -27.40 -15.61 23.73
N ASP A 565 -27.90 -15.36 22.52
CA ASP A 565 -27.25 -14.56 21.45
C ASP A 565 -28.13 -14.55 20.17
N ASP A 566 -29.05 -13.59 20.06
CA ASP A 566 -29.80 -13.32 18.81
C ASP A 566 -30.19 -11.84 18.63
N ASP A 567 -29.31 -10.93 19.07
CA ASP A 567 -29.56 -9.48 19.06
C ASP A 567 -29.15 -8.83 17.70
N ASN A 568 -29.65 -9.40 16.59
CA ASN A 568 -29.45 -8.86 15.23
C ASN A 568 -30.68 -8.92 14.29
N GLU A 569 -31.86 -9.38 14.73
CA GLU A 569 -33.09 -9.22 13.93
C GLU A 569 -33.55 -7.75 13.86
N VAL A 570 -33.46 -7.14 12.67
CA VAL A 570 -33.95 -5.78 12.41
C VAL A 570 -35.47 -5.71 12.61
N ALA A 571 -35.89 -5.17 13.77
CA ALA A 571 -37.26 -5.21 14.26
C ALA A 571 -38.30 -4.69 13.25
N ASN A 572 -38.95 -5.63 12.56
CA ASN A 572 -39.89 -5.36 11.47
C ASN A 572 -41.07 -4.48 11.94
N ARG A 573 -41.64 -3.66 11.04
CA ARG A 573 -42.62 -2.60 11.35
C ARG A 573 -43.85 -3.09 12.13
N ALA A 574 -44.23 -4.36 11.97
CA ALA A 574 -45.28 -5.02 12.76
C ALA A 574 -44.87 -5.23 14.23
N ALA A 575 -43.65 -5.68 14.50
CA ALA A 575 -43.14 -5.88 15.86
C ALA A 575 -43.03 -4.55 16.64
N LEU A 576 -42.59 -3.48 15.98
CA LEU A 576 -42.59 -2.12 16.56
C LEU A 576 -44.01 -1.61 16.87
N LYS A 577 -45.01 -1.90 16.03
CA LYS A 577 -46.43 -1.66 16.34
C LYS A 577 -46.90 -2.45 17.57
N ILE A 578 -46.57 -3.74 17.66
CA ILE A 578 -46.95 -4.59 18.80
C ILE A 578 -46.29 -4.11 20.10
N ARG A 579 -45.00 -3.73 20.07
CA ARG A 579 -44.25 -3.22 21.23
C ARG A 579 -44.79 -1.87 21.72
N SER A 580 -45.11 -0.96 20.81
CA SER A 580 -45.72 0.34 21.15
C SER A 580 -47.17 0.20 21.65
N GLN A 581 -47.97 -0.70 21.07
CA GLN A 581 -49.32 -0.98 21.56
C GLN A 581 -49.29 -1.59 22.98
N LYS A 582 -48.43 -2.59 23.24
CA LYS A 582 -48.22 -3.15 24.59
C LYS A 582 -47.82 -2.07 25.62
N LEU A 583 -46.99 -1.10 25.23
CA LEU A 583 -46.64 0.05 26.08
C LEU A 583 -47.86 0.93 26.40
N ILE A 584 -48.69 1.27 25.41
CA ILE A 584 -49.92 2.06 25.59
C ILE A 584 -50.91 1.32 26.52
N GLU A 585 -51.12 0.02 26.30
CA GLU A 585 -51.98 -0.82 27.14
C GLU A 585 -51.46 -0.91 28.59
N SER A 586 -50.14 -1.03 28.80
CA SER A 586 -49.56 -1.02 30.15
C SER A 586 -49.82 0.30 30.90
N ARG A 587 -49.76 1.43 30.18
CA ARG A 587 -49.99 2.77 30.74
C ARG A 587 -51.46 3.02 31.05
N ASN A 588 -52.37 2.49 30.22
CA ASN A 588 -53.81 2.49 30.49
C ASN A 588 -54.19 1.57 31.67
N LYS A 589 -53.56 0.39 31.81
CA LYS A 589 -53.75 -0.49 32.98
C LYS A 589 -53.37 0.22 34.29
N LYS A 590 -52.27 1.00 34.33
CA LYS A 590 -51.94 1.85 35.49
C LYS A 590 -52.99 2.94 35.76
N ARG A 591 -53.63 3.50 34.72
CA ARG A 591 -54.67 4.54 34.86
C ARG A 591 -56.00 4.02 35.42
N SER A 592 -56.34 2.75 35.18
CA SER A 592 -57.57 2.13 35.70
C SER A 592 -57.58 1.90 37.23
N ARG A 593 -56.41 1.65 37.83
CA ARG A 593 -56.25 1.38 39.28
C ARG A 593 -56.46 2.61 40.18
N LEU A 594 -56.64 3.79 39.62
CA LEU A 594 -56.95 5.04 40.35
C LEU A 594 -58.44 5.42 40.30
N ARG A 595 -59.32 4.49 39.90
CA ARG A 595 -60.75 4.81 39.72
C ARG A 595 -61.74 3.70 40.11
N ARG A 596 -61.47 2.99 41.21
CA ARG A 596 -62.47 2.25 42.00
C ARG A 596 -61.95 2.04 43.43
N SER A 597 -62.78 2.43 44.40
CA SER A 597 -62.81 2.02 45.83
C SER A 597 -61.49 1.51 46.43
#